data_AF-C0ETQ8-F1
#
_entry.id   AF-C0ETQ8-F1
#
_cell.length_a   1.000
_cell.length_b   1.000
_cell.length_c   1.000
_cell.angle_alpha   90.00
_cell.angle_beta   90.00
_cell.angle_gamma   90.00
#
_symmetry.space_group_name_H-M   'P 1'
#
loop_
_entity.id
_entity.type
_entity.pdbx_description
1 polymer ?
#
loop_
_entity_poly.entity_id
_entity_poly.type
_entity_poly.pdbx_seq_one_letter_code
_entity_poly.pdbx_strand_id
1 'polypeptide(L)'
;MVGKKIRAYREFRGFSQIQLAELSGINVGTIRKYELGIRNPKPEQLEKIAAALGLNVSIFLDFNIETVGDVLSLLFAIDDSVNLSLSETRNQKIILDFDNPMMQDFFKKWCQFKNVYEKEKAEILAIEDEDKRQEELYKLNATQEEWKLRAMGTTIGCHTVIKKGTEDNVIKTYDLT
;
A
#
# COMPACT_ATOMS: atom_id res chain seq x y z
N MET A 1 7.10 -12.73 3.77
CA MET A 1 6.32 -11.85 2.86
C MET A 1 7.09 -10.60 2.45
N VAL A 2 7.76 -9.92 3.39
CA VAL A 2 8.61 -8.74 3.16
C VAL A 2 9.53 -8.84 1.94
N GLY A 3 10.28 -9.95 1.76
CA GLY A 3 11.16 -10.14 0.61
C GLY A 3 10.45 -10.06 -0.76
N LYS A 4 9.23 -10.62 -0.85
CA LYS A 4 8.41 -10.52 -2.06
C LYS A 4 7.95 -9.08 -2.30
N LYS A 5 7.59 -8.34 -1.25
CA LYS A 5 7.24 -6.90 -1.36
C LYS A 5 8.44 -6.07 -1.85
N ILE A 6 9.64 -6.29 -1.30
CA ILE A 6 10.87 -5.61 -1.74
C ILE A 6 11.08 -5.83 -3.24
N ARG A 7 11.03 -7.09 -3.67
CA ARG A 7 11.17 -7.46 -5.07
C ARG A 7 10.12 -6.79 -5.95
N ALA A 8 8.85 -6.85 -5.55
CA ALA A 8 7.74 -6.31 -6.33
C ALA A 8 7.87 -4.79 -6.52
N TYR A 9 8.20 -4.04 -5.48
CA TYR A 9 8.43 -2.59 -5.60
C TYR A 9 9.71 -2.25 -6.36
N ARG A 10 10.77 -3.06 -6.23
CA ARG A 10 11.98 -2.90 -7.03
C ARG A 10 11.68 -3.06 -8.51
N GLU A 11 10.98 -4.13 -8.89
CA GLU A 11 10.60 -4.41 -10.27
C GLU A 11 9.63 -3.35 -10.81
N PHE A 12 8.70 -2.87 -9.98
CA PHE A 12 7.83 -1.75 -10.31
C PHE A 12 8.59 -0.45 -10.64
N ARG A 13 9.68 -0.17 -9.93
CA ARG A 13 10.58 0.95 -10.22
C ARG A 13 11.52 0.69 -11.42
N GLY A 14 11.48 -0.50 -12.01
CA GLY A 14 12.38 -0.90 -13.09
C GLY A 14 13.83 -1.11 -12.63
N PHE A 15 14.08 -1.24 -11.33
CA PHE A 15 15.42 -1.38 -10.79
C PHE A 15 15.91 -2.83 -10.86
N SER A 16 17.18 -3.03 -11.20
CA SER A 16 17.90 -4.27 -10.95
C SER A 16 18.25 -4.40 -9.46
N GLN A 17 18.62 -5.62 -9.01
CA GLN A 17 19.11 -5.82 -7.64
C GLN A 17 20.36 -5.00 -7.33
N ILE A 18 21.21 -4.76 -8.35
CA ILE A 18 22.41 -3.92 -8.23
C ILE A 18 22.02 -2.46 -8.00
N GLN A 19 21.07 -1.92 -8.78
CA GLN A 19 20.62 -0.55 -8.62
C GLN A 19 19.98 -0.30 -7.25
N LEU A 20 19.13 -1.24 -6.78
CA LEU A 20 18.58 -1.12 -5.42
C LEU A 20 19.68 -1.18 -4.35
N ALA A 21 20.68 -2.04 -4.53
CA ALA A 21 21.83 -2.15 -3.63
C ALA A 21 22.63 -0.84 -3.56
N GLU A 22 22.92 -0.22 -4.70
CA GLU A 22 23.60 1.07 -4.80
C GLU A 22 22.81 2.20 -4.12
N LEU A 23 21.51 2.33 -4.44
CA LEU A 23 20.65 3.38 -3.89
C LEU A 23 20.42 3.24 -2.37
N SER A 24 20.34 2.00 -1.87
CA SER A 24 20.13 1.74 -0.43
C SER A 24 21.41 1.66 0.39
N GLY A 25 22.58 1.60 -0.26
CA GLY A 25 23.86 1.34 0.42
C GLY A 25 23.95 -0.06 1.03
N ILE A 26 23.19 -1.03 0.54
CA ILE A 26 23.15 -2.42 1.03
C ILE A 26 23.86 -3.31 0.02
N ASN A 27 24.70 -4.24 0.48
CA ASN A 27 25.36 -5.19 -0.43
C ASN A 27 24.34 -5.97 -1.29
N VAL A 28 24.59 -6.09 -2.60
CA VAL A 28 23.70 -6.78 -3.55
C VAL A 28 23.40 -8.23 -3.17
N GLY A 29 24.37 -8.96 -2.60
CA GLY A 29 24.17 -10.31 -2.10
C GLY A 29 23.21 -10.35 -0.91
N THR A 30 23.16 -9.28 -0.11
CA THR A 30 22.19 -9.12 0.98
C THR A 30 20.80 -8.80 0.45
N ILE A 31 20.66 -7.89 -0.53
CA ILE A 31 19.38 -7.62 -1.23
C ILE A 31 18.81 -8.92 -1.81
N ARG A 32 19.63 -9.70 -2.52
CA ARG A 32 19.20 -11.00 -3.07
C ARG A 32 18.72 -11.97 -1.98
N LYS A 33 19.43 -12.07 -0.85
CA LYS A 33 19.01 -12.92 0.29
C LYS A 33 17.68 -12.44 0.89
N TYR A 34 17.43 -11.13 0.94
CA TYR A 34 16.16 -10.58 1.39
C TYR A 34 15.02 -10.93 0.43
N GLU A 35 15.20 -10.72 -0.87
CA GLU A 35 14.16 -11.04 -1.87
C GLU A 35 13.83 -12.53 -1.94
N LEU A 36 14.82 -13.39 -1.75
CA LEU A 36 14.63 -14.84 -1.68
C LEU A 36 14.05 -15.32 -0.34
N GLY A 37 13.90 -14.44 0.65
CA GLY A 37 13.44 -14.80 2.00
C GLY A 37 14.43 -15.62 2.82
N ILE A 38 15.68 -15.75 2.36
CA ILE A 38 16.76 -16.45 3.07
C ILE A 38 17.16 -15.68 4.33
N ARG A 39 16.99 -14.35 4.32
CA ARG A 39 17.24 -13.48 5.47
C ARG A 39 16.13 -12.46 5.59
N ASN A 40 15.78 -12.08 6.82
CA ASN A 40 14.88 -10.95 7.06
C ASN A 40 15.68 -9.65 7.24
N PRO A 41 15.27 -8.55 6.59
CA PRO A 41 15.85 -7.23 6.85
C PRO A 41 15.60 -6.78 8.30
N LYS A 42 16.57 -6.09 8.89
CA LYS A 42 16.36 -5.34 10.15
C LYS A 42 15.56 -4.05 9.85
N PRO A 43 14.91 -3.43 10.84
CA PRO A 43 14.17 -2.17 10.64
C PRO A 43 14.97 -1.08 9.89
N GLU A 44 16.21 -0.81 10.30
CA GLU A 44 17.11 0.14 9.63
C GLU A 44 17.36 -0.20 8.15
N GLN A 45 17.40 -1.50 7.81
CA GLN A 45 17.59 -1.95 6.43
C GLN A 45 16.29 -1.76 5.61
N LEU A 46 15.13 -1.94 6.23
CA LEU A 46 13.84 -1.63 5.59
C LEU A 46 13.71 -0.14 5.31
N GLU A 47 14.14 0.73 6.22
CA GLU A 47 14.15 2.18 6.01
C GLU A 47 15.01 2.57 4.82
N LYS A 48 16.23 2.02 4.72
CA LYS A 48 17.14 2.24 3.57
C LYS A 48 16.53 1.78 2.25
N ILE A 49 15.89 0.60 2.25
CA ILE A 49 15.22 0.07 1.05
C ILE A 49 14.00 0.92 0.68
N ALA A 50 13.19 1.33 1.67
CA ALA A 50 12.02 2.18 1.45
C ALA A 50 12.41 3.54 0.87
N ALA A 51 13.43 4.18 1.45
CA ALA A 51 13.97 5.44 0.96
C ALA A 51 14.50 5.31 -0.49
N ALA A 52 15.27 4.26 -0.78
CA ALA A 52 15.77 3.99 -2.13
C ALA A 52 14.66 3.77 -3.17
N LEU A 53 13.50 3.24 -2.74
CA LEU A 53 12.34 3.02 -3.59
C LEU A 53 11.35 4.21 -3.61
N GLY A 54 11.63 5.27 -2.85
CA GLY A 54 10.73 6.42 -2.68
C GLY A 54 9.39 6.02 -2.05
N LEU A 55 9.41 5.16 -1.04
CA LEU A 55 8.23 4.62 -0.35
C LEU A 55 8.31 4.89 1.16
N ASN A 56 7.15 4.93 1.82
CA ASN A 56 7.11 4.85 3.28
C ASN A 56 7.44 3.42 3.74
N VAL A 57 8.28 3.29 4.78
CA VAL A 57 8.69 1.98 5.33
C VAL A 57 7.51 1.13 5.81
N SER A 58 6.40 1.76 6.18
CA SER A 58 5.16 1.08 6.59
C SER A 58 4.64 0.10 5.56
N ILE A 59 4.99 0.26 4.28
CA ILE A 59 4.60 -0.67 3.22
C ILE A 59 5.10 -2.11 3.44
N PHE A 60 6.23 -2.23 4.12
CA PHE A 60 6.84 -3.52 4.45
C PHE A 60 6.33 -4.10 5.76
N LEU A 61 5.56 -3.33 6.53
CA LEU A 61 4.92 -3.84 7.75
C LEU A 61 3.68 -4.65 7.35
N ASP A 62 3.47 -5.75 8.07
CA ASP A 62 2.28 -6.56 7.97
C ASP A 62 1.41 -6.25 9.20
N PHE A 63 0.18 -5.79 8.97
CA PHE A 63 -0.78 -5.58 10.03
C PHE A 63 -1.49 -6.90 10.29
N ASN A 64 -1.26 -7.48 11.47
CA ASN A 64 -1.94 -8.69 11.90
C ASN A 64 -3.30 -8.32 12.51
N ILE A 65 -4.28 -8.04 11.65
CA ILE A 65 -5.64 -7.68 12.06
C ILE A 65 -6.44 -8.96 12.21
N GLU A 66 -6.70 -9.38 13.45
CA GLU A 66 -7.43 -10.62 13.74
C GLU A 66 -8.78 -10.35 14.42
N THR A 67 -8.91 -9.23 15.12
CA THR A 67 -10.07 -8.90 15.95
C THR A 67 -10.68 -7.54 15.59
N VAL A 68 -11.92 -7.33 16.01
CA VAL A 68 -12.57 -6.01 15.95
C VAL A 68 -11.78 -4.96 16.74
N GLY A 69 -11.12 -5.35 17.83
CA GLY A 69 -10.26 -4.47 18.62
C GLY A 69 -9.07 -3.94 17.83
N ASP A 70 -8.47 -4.77 16.97
CA ASP A 70 -7.37 -4.34 16.09
C ASP A 70 -7.85 -3.31 15.07
N VAL A 71 -9.05 -3.52 14.52
CA VAL A 71 -9.68 -2.58 13.59
C VAL A 71 -9.95 -1.24 14.29
N LEU A 72 -10.50 -1.25 15.50
CA LEU A 72 -10.75 -0.04 16.28
C LEU A 72 -9.45 0.71 16.60
N SER A 73 -8.39 -0.02 16.94
CA SER A 73 -7.07 0.57 17.22
C SER A 73 -6.52 1.31 16.00
N LEU A 74 -6.69 0.75 14.80
CA LEU A 74 -6.30 1.44 13.56
C LEU A 74 -7.19 2.64 13.25
N LEU A 75 -8.51 2.53 13.48
CA LEU A 75 -9.43 3.65 13.27
C LEU A 75 -9.10 4.84 14.18
N PHE A 76 -8.78 4.61 15.46
CA PHE A 76 -8.35 5.67 16.36
C PHE A 76 -7.01 6.27 15.96
N ALA A 77 -6.03 5.45 15.56
CA ALA A 77 -4.76 5.95 15.06
C ALA A 77 -4.93 6.82 13.79
N ILE A 78 -5.89 6.46 12.92
CA ILE A 78 -6.24 7.26 11.75
C ILE A 78 -6.88 8.58 12.17
N ASP A 79 -7.87 8.56 13.06
CA ASP A 79 -8.57 9.76 13.58
C ASP A 79 -7.61 10.77 14.23
N ASP A 80 -6.61 10.28 14.96
CA ASP A 80 -5.57 11.12 15.56
C ASP A 80 -4.62 11.74 14.49
N SER A 81 -4.46 11.07 13.35
CA SER A 81 -3.48 11.44 12.32
C SER A 81 -4.06 12.33 11.23
N VAL A 82 -5.35 12.23 10.91
CA VAL A 82 -5.99 12.93 9.78
C VAL A 82 -7.24 13.69 10.22
N ASN A 83 -7.71 14.65 9.42
CA ASN A 83 -9.00 15.30 9.68
C ASN A 83 -10.15 14.37 9.29
N LEU A 84 -10.49 13.45 10.19
CA LEU A 84 -11.62 12.54 10.06
C LEU A 84 -12.83 13.09 10.82
N SER A 85 -14.00 13.03 10.20
CA SER A 85 -15.27 13.35 10.85
C SER A 85 -16.25 12.19 10.73
N LEU A 86 -17.09 12.05 11.75
CA LEU A 86 -18.12 11.01 11.83
C LEU A 86 -19.50 11.66 11.82
N SER A 87 -20.40 11.14 10.99
CA SER A 87 -21.79 11.56 10.98
C SER A 87 -22.72 10.37 10.80
N GLU A 88 -23.95 10.50 11.31
CA GLU A 88 -24.98 9.47 11.16
C GLU A 88 -26.01 9.91 10.12
N THR A 89 -26.33 8.99 9.20
CA THR A 89 -27.39 9.20 8.21
C THR A 89 -28.76 8.88 8.79
N ARG A 90 -29.82 9.32 8.09
CA ARG A 90 -31.22 9.00 8.44
C ARG A 90 -31.50 7.49 8.55
N ASN A 91 -30.70 6.65 7.90
CA ASN A 91 -30.84 5.19 7.92
C ASN A 91 -29.90 4.52 8.94
N GLN A 92 -29.44 5.25 9.97
CA GLN A 92 -28.54 4.76 11.03
C GLN A 92 -27.20 4.22 10.50
N LYS A 93 -26.79 4.62 9.29
CA LYS A 93 -25.45 4.33 8.76
C LYS A 93 -24.49 5.42 9.19
N ILE A 94 -23.32 5.02 9.65
CA ILE A 94 -22.21 5.91 9.96
C ILE A 94 -21.43 6.24 8.68
N ILE A 95 -21.16 7.53 8.47
CA ILE A 95 -20.26 8.04 7.43
C ILE A 95 -18.97 8.47 8.11
N LEU A 96 -17.85 7.98 7.57
CA LEU A 96 -16.50 8.46 7.86
C LEU A 96 -16.10 9.40 6.71
N ASP A 97 -15.93 10.68 7.00
CA ASP A 97 -15.53 11.68 6.00
C ASP A 97 -14.11 12.18 6.28
N PHE A 98 -13.25 12.04 5.27
CA PHE A 98 -11.84 12.42 5.32
C PHE A 98 -11.65 13.74 4.60
N ASP A 99 -11.43 14.81 5.35
CA ASP A 99 -11.23 16.15 4.81
C ASP A 99 -9.78 16.33 4.32
N ASN A 100 -9.44 15.60 3.27
CA ASN A 100 -8.16 15.66 2.58
C ASN A 100 -8.36 15.42 1.07
N PRO A 101 -8.14 16.44 0.20
CA PRO A 101 -8.38 16.32 -1.24
C PRO A 101 -7.60 15.18 -1.93
N MET A 102 -6.38 14.90 -1.48
CA MET A 102 -5.55 13.82 -2.02
C MET A 102 -6.14 12.45 -1.67
N MET A 103 -6.57 12.26 -0.42
CA MET A 103 -7.27 11.04 0.00
C MET A 103 -8.60 10.88 -0.74
N GLN A 104 -9.33 11.96 -0.96
CA GLN A 104 -10.60 11.93 -1.69
C GLN A 104 -10.43 11.51 -3.15
N ASP A 105 -9.40 12.02 -3.85
CA ASP A 105 -9.06 11.55 -5.20
C ASP A 105 -8.68 10.06 -5.20
N PHE A 106 -7.88 9.63 -4.22
CA PHE A 106 -7.54 8.23 -4.06
C PHE A 106 -8.77 7.34 -3.82
N PHE A 107 -9.66 7.73 -2.92
CA PHE A 107 -10.89 6.98 -2.60
C PHE A 107 -11.83 6.88 -3.79
N LYS A 108 -11.92 7.92 -4.63
CA LYS A 108 -12.68 7.85 -5.89
C LYS A 108 -12.13 6.78 -6.82
N LYS A 109 -10.81 6.77 -7.04
CA LYS A 109 -10.14 5.74 -7.87
C LYS A 109 -10.31 4.35 -7.28
N TRP A 110 -10.18 4.22 -5.96
CA TRP A 110 -10.36 2.95 -5.27
C TRP A 110 -11.80 2.44 -5.36
N CYS A 111 -12.79 3.32 -5.19
CA CYS A 111 -14.20 2.99 -5.34
C CYS A 111 -14.53 2.49 -6.75
N GLN A 112 -14.05 3.20 -7.78
CA GLN A 112 -14.20 2.79 -9.18
C GLN A 112 -13.60 1.39 -9.42
N PHE A 113 -12.36 1.17 -8.99
CA PHE A 113 -11.71 -0.12 -9.11
C PHE A 113 -12.48 -1.23 -8.38
N LYS A 114 -12.90 -0.98 -7.13
CA LYS A 114 -13.61 -1.98 -6.31
C LYS A 114 -14.95 -2.38 -6.93
N ASN A 115 -15.68 -1.44 -7.51
CA ASN A 115 -16.95 -1.76 -8.18
C ASN A 115 -16.75 -2.67 -9.40
N VAL A 116 -15.71 -2.43 -10.21
CA VAL A 116 -15.36 -3.30 -11.34
C VAL A 116 -14.92 -4.68 -10.83
N TYR A 117 -14.02 -4.70 -9.86
CA TYR A 117 -13.50 -5.94 -9.26
C TYR A 117 -14.62 -6.83 -8.69
N GLU A 118 -15.55 -6.28 -7.90
CA GLU A 118 -16.64 -7.08 -7.31
C GLU A 118 -17.62 -7.59 -8.37
N LYS A 119 -17.85 -6.82 -9.44
CA LYS A 119 -18.67 -7.27 -10.56
C LYS A 119 -18.02 -8.45 -11.30
N GLU A 120 -16.76 -8.31 -11.69
CA GLU A 120 -15.99 -9.39 -12.34
C GLU A 120 -15.89 -10.63 -11.44
N LYS A 121 -15.64 -10.43 -10.15
CA LYS A 121 -15.61 -11.52 -9.17
C LYS A 121 -16.93 -12.27 -9.10
N ALA A 122 -18.06 -11.57 -9.09
CA ALA A 122 -19.38 -12.20 -9.06
C ALA A 122 -19.64 -13.02 -10.34
N GLU A 123 -19.22 -12.51 -11.50
CA GLU A 123 -19.32 -13.22 -12.79
C GLU A 123 -18.42 -14.47 -12.81
N ILE A 124 -17.18 -14.37 -12.32
CA ILE A 124 -16.26 -15.52 -12.20
C ILE A 124 -16.81 -16.58 -11.23
N LEU A 125 -17.37 -16.16 -10.10
CA LEU A 125 -17.96 -17.09 -9.13
C LEU A 125 -19.17 -17.85 -9.67
N ALA A 126 -19.82 -17.34 -10.72
CA ALA A 126 -20.92 -18.02 -11.40
C ALA A 126 -20.48 -19.05 -12.45
N ILE A 127 -19.17 -19.19 -12.72
CA ILE A 127 -18.64 -20.21 -13.64
C ILE A 127 -18.79 -21.60 -13.01
N GLU A 128 -19.47 -22.51 -13.69
CA GLU A 128 -19.69 -23.90 -13.23
C GLU A 128 -18.40 -24.73 -13.22
N ASP A 129 -17.57 -24.57 -14.24
CA ASP A 129 -16.28 -25.25 -14.37
C ASP A 129 -15.30 -24.75 -13.28
N GLU A 130 -14.95 -25.65 -12.36
CA GLU A 130 -14.09 -25.37 -11.20
C GLU A 130 -12.70 -24.91 -11.62
N ASP A 131 -12.08 -25.61 -12.57
CA ASP A 131 -10.71 -25.35 -12.98
C ASP A 131 -10.62 -23.97 -13.66
N LYS A 132 -11.58 -23.69 -14.56
CA LYS A 132 -11.69 -22.39 -15.20
C LYS A 132 -11.99 -21.27 -14.20
N ARG A 133 -12.90 -21.50 -13.25
CA ARG A 133 -13.22 -20.52 -12.20
C ARG A 133 -11.99 -20.18 -11.37
N GLN A 134 -11.23 -21.19 -10.97
CA GLN A 134 -10.03 -21.01 -10.17
C GLN A 134 -8.93 -20.27 -10.94
N GLU A 135 -8.77 -20.56 -12.24
CA GLU A 135 -7.84 -19.85 -13.12
C GLU A 135 -8.20 -18.36 -13.25
N GLU A 136 -9.47 -18.04 -13.53
CA GLU A 136 -9.92 -16.65 -13.66
C GLU A 136 -9.85 -15.90 -12.33
N LEU A 137 -10.18 -16.55 -11.22
CA LEU A 137 -10.04 -15.97 -9.88
C LEU A 137 -8.58 -15.66 -9.56
N TYR A 138 -7.64 -16.52 -9.97
CA TYR A 138 -6.21 -16.25 -9.82
C TYR A 138 -5.76 -15.02 -10.61
N LYS A 139 -6.21 -14.88 -11.87
CA LYS A 139 -5.93 -13.69 -12.70
C LYS A 139 -6.51 -12.42 -12.07
N LEU A 140 -7.76 -12.47 -11.61
CA LEU A 140 -8.43 -11.33 -10.97
C LEU A 140 -7.70 -10.90 -9.68
N ASN A 141 -7.28 -11.85 -8.84
CA ASN A 141 -6.51 -11.56 -7.63
C ASN A 141 -5.14 -10.95 -7.98
N ALA A 142 -4.47 -11.40 -9.05
CA ALA A 142 -3.23 -10.80 -9.50
C ALA A 142 -3.41 -9.33 -9.96
N THR A 143 -4.49 -9.04 -10.70
CA THR A 143 -4.87 -7.66 -11.07
C THR A 143 -5.11 -6.79 -9.84
N GLN A 144 -5.73 -7.33 -8.79
CA GLN A 144 -5.93 -6.60 -7.53
C GLN A 144 -4.61 -6.31 -6.82
N GLU A 145 -3.70 -7.27 -6.72
CA GLU A 145 -2.40 -7.06 -6.09
C GLU A 145 -1.55 -6.06 -6.88
N GLU A 146 -1.60 -6.09 -8.22
CA GLU A 146 -0.95 -5.09 -9.06
C GLU A 146 -1.55 -3.70 -8.86
N TRP A 147 -2.89 -3.59 -8.79
CA TRP A 147 -3.56 -2.32 -8.52
C TRP A 147 -3.14 -1.74 -7.16
N LYS A 148 -3.11 -2.57 -6.10
CA LYS A 148 -2.63 -2.16 -4.76
C LYS A 148 -1.18 -1.71 -4.81
N LEU A 149 -0.31 -2.45 -5.50
CA LEU A 149 1.10 -2.10 -5.64
C LEU A 149 1.28 -0.76 -6.37
N ARG A 150 0.54 -0.53 -7.46
CA ARG A 150 0.55 0.76 -8.18
C ARG A 150 0.05 1.88 -7.29
N ALA A 151 -1.11 1.69 -6.66
CA ALA A 151 -1.71 2.64 -5.72
C ALA A 151 -0.70 3.09 -4.64
N MET A 152 -0.02 2.15 -4.00
CA MET A 152 0.96 2.45 -2.96
C MET A 152 2.28 3.01 -3.53
N GLY A 153 2.70 2.55 -4.71
CA GLY A 153 3.95 2.95 -5.37
C GLY A 153 3.90 4.33 -6.04
N THR A 154 2.72 4.78 -6.47
CA THR A 154 2.50 6.08 -7.12
C THR A 154 2.10 7.18 -6.14
N THR A 155 1.81 6.85 -4.88
CA THR A 155 1.52 7.85 -3.83
C THR A 155 2.82 8.52 -3.36
N ILE A 156 3.65 8.98 -4.31
CA ILE A 156 5.00 9.57 -4.16
C ILE A 156 4.98 10.91 -3.39
N GLY A 157 3.81 11.35 -2.89
CA GLY A 157 3.65 12.47 -1.97
C GLY A 157 3.58 12.11 -0.47
N CYS A 158 3.77 10.85 -0.06
CA CYS A 158 3.59 10.42 1.34
C CYS A 158 4.75 10.80 2.31
N HIS A 159 5.67 11.68 1.89
CA HIS A 159 6.53 12.44 2.82
C HIS A 159 5.78 13.58 3.52
N THR A 160 4.51 13.81 3.16
CA THR A 160 3.65 14.75 3.88
C THR A 160 3.43 14.25 5.29
N VAL A 161 4.07 14.90 6.27
CA VAL A 161 3.78 14.71 7.69
C VAL A 161 2.34 15.17 7.91
N ILE A 162 1.41 14.23 8.06
CA ILE A 162 0.05 14.56 8.48
C ILE A 162 0.11 14.73 10.00
N LYS A 163 0.32 15.97 10.45
CA LYS A 163 0.17 16.34 11.86
C LYS A 163 -0.97 17.34 11.98
N LYS A 164 -1.89 17.05 12.89
CA LYS A 164 -2.90 18.01 13.36
C LYS A 164 -2.16 19.15 14.08
N GLY A 165 -2.01 20.29 13.40
CA GLY A 165 -1.61 21.56 14.01
C GLY A 165 -0.12 21.78 14.32
N THR A 166 0.78 21.73 13.33
CA THR A 166 2.06 22.49 13.41
C THR A 166 2.45 23.00 12.02
N GLU A 167 2.43 24.33 11.87
CA GLU A 167 3.07 25.04 10.76
C GLU A 167 4.60 24.83 10.80
N ASP A 168 5.23 24.96 9.64
CA ASP A 168 6.69 24.89 9.38
C ASP A 168 7.34 23.50 9.34
N ASN A 169 7.29 22.89 8.16
CA ASN A 169 8.46 22.22 7.59
C ASN A 169 8.43 22.32 6.06
N VAL A 170 9.25 23.22 5.51
CA VAL A 170 9.49 23.33 4.07
C VAL A 170 10.29 22.11 3.61
N ILE A 171 9.62 21.15 2.97
CA ILE A 171 10.27 19.98 2.38
C ILE A 171 10.64 20.31 0.93
N LYS A 172 11.93 20.18 0.60
CA LYS A 172 12.40 20.27 -0.79
C LYS A 172 11.91 19.06 -1.58
N THR A 173 11.04 19.31 -2.56
CA THR A 173 10.67 18.33 -3.59
C THR A 173 11.85 18.15 -4.53
N TYR A 174 12.24 16.90 -4.79
CA TYR A 174 13.11 16.58 -5.92
C TYR A 174 12.23 15.99 -7.02
N ASP A 175 12.12 16.72 -8.13
CA ASP A 175 11.44 16.24 -9.32
C ASP A 175 12.24 15.07 -9.91
N LEU A 176 11.60 13.91 -9.98
CA LEU A 176 12.11 12.78 -10.76
C LEU A 176 11.60 12.96 -12.19
N THR A 177 12.41 13.62 -13.02
CA THR A 177 12.26 13.66 -14.49
C THR A 177 12.49 12.29 -15.10
#